data_AF-A0A3M0WI41-F1
#
_entry.id   AF-A0A3M0WI41-F1
#
_cell.length_a   1.000
_cell.length_b   1.000
_cell.length_c   1.000
_cell.angle_alpha   90.00
_cell.angle_beta   90.00
_cell.angle_gamma   90.00
#
_symmetry.space_group_name_H-M   'P 1'
#
loop_
_entity.id
_entity.type
_entity.pdbx_description
1 polymer ?
#
loop_
_entity_poly.entity_id
_entity_poly.type
_entity_poly.pdbx_seq_one_letter_code
_entity_poly.pdbx_strand_id
1 'polypeptide(L)'
;MGFFITFEGIEGAGKSTQAKLLYEYLLQEGKKAILTREPGGTKTGKKIREILLSKTDEIFPPKAELFLYEADRNFHVHNVIKPFLEKDFYVICDRYTDSTLAYQGYARGLDINLIKTLNSIATDGFEPDITFLIDIPVELSLKRIGD
;
A
#
# COMPACT_ATOMS: atom_id res chain seq x y z
N MET A 1 8.35 5.81 -20.50
CA MET A 1 8.01 6.53 -19.27
C MET A 1 7.39 5.54 -18.31
N GLY A 2 7.94 5.40 -17.09
CA GLY A 2 7.31 4.61 -16.04
C GLY A 2 5.98 5.23 -15.59
N PHE A 3 5.12 4.43 -14.96
CA PHE A 3 3.83 4.89 -14.46
C PHE A 3 3.45 4.14 -13.17
N PHE A 4 3.20 4.87 -12.08
CA PHE A 4 2.91 4.33 -10.76
C PHE A 4 1.41 4.37 -10.47
N ILE A 5 0.84 3.19 -10.26
CA ILE A 5 -0.59 2.96 -10.07
C ILE A 5 -0.81 2.32 -8.71
N THR A 6 -1.74 2.87 -7.92
CA THR A 6 -2.13 2.25 -6.64
C THR A 6 -3.60 1.85 -6.63
N PHE A 7 -3.90 0.80 -5.87
CA PHE A 7 -5.27 0.35 -5.60
C PHE A 7 -5.55 0.46 -4.11
N GLU A 8 -6.63 1.16 -3.77
CA GLU A 8 -7.02 1.48 -2.41
C GLU A 8 -8.48 1.10 -2.14
N GLY A 9 -8.84 1.04 -0.85
CA GLY A 9 -10.15 0.60 -0.39
C GLY A 9 -10.08 -0.30 0.85
N ILE A 10 -11.25 -0.57 1.42
CA ILE A 10 -11.39 -1.42 2.62
C ILE A 10 -10.99 -2.88 2.35
N GLU A 11 -10.79 -3.67 3.40
CA GLU A 11 -10.59 -5.11 3.26
C GLU A 11 -11.77 -5.75 2.51
N GLY A 12 -11.56 -6.86 1.80
CA GLY A 12 -12.62 -7.47 0.99
C GLY A 12 -13.09 -6.66 -0.25
N ALA A 13 -12.62 -5.44 -0.47
CA ALA A 13 -13.02 -4.62 -1.62
C ALA A 13 -12.65 -5.22 -2.99
N GLY A 14 -11.58 -6.02 -3.05
CA GLY A 14 -11.09 -6.64 -4.29
C GLY A 14 -9.83 -5.98 -4.88
N LYS A 15 -9.11 -5.17 -4.10
CA LYS A 15 -7.86 -4.50 -4.51
C LYS A 15 -6.84 -5.44 -5.15
N SER A 16 -6.47 -6.50 -4.43
CA SER A 16 -5.48 -7.47 -4.90
C SER A 16 -5.92 -8.14 -6.21
N THR A 17 -7.21 -8.41 -6.37
CA THR A 17 -7.79 -8.94 -7.61
C THR A 17 -7.65 -7.94 -8.75
N GLN A 18 -8.08 -6.69 -8.57
CA GLN A 18 -8.03 -5.67 -9.62
C GLN A 18 -6.58 -5.31 -10.00
N ALA A 19 -5.68 -5.18 -9.02
CA ALA A 19 -4.27 -4.96 -9.25
C ALA A 19 -3.64 -6.08 -10.07
N LYS A 20 -3.98 -7.34 -9.78
CA LYS A 20 -3.53 -8.51 -10.54
C LYS A 20 -4.09 -8.53 -11.97
N LEU A 21 -5.38 -8.23 -12.16
CA LEU A 21 -6.00 -8.18 -13.48
C LEU A 21 -5.36 -7.11 -14.36
N LEU A 22 -5.09 -5.91 -13.82
CA LEU A 22 -4.40 -4.85 -14.54
C LEU A 22 -2.96 -5.27 -14.91
N TYR A 23 -2.25 -5.90 -13.99
CA TYR A 23 -0.90 -6.42 -14.24
C TYR A 23 -0.90 -7.43 -15.40
N GLU A 24 -1.79 -8.42 -15.36
CA GLU A 24 -1.90 -9.43 -16.40
C GLU A 24 -2.28 -8.83 -17.75
N TYR A 25 -3.21 -7.89 -17.77
CA TYR A 25 -3.59 -7.15 -18.97
C TYR A 25 -2.41 -6.39 -19.59
N LEU A 26 -1.64 -5.64 -18.79
CA LEU A 26 -0.49 -4.90 -19.28
C LEU A 26 0.60 -5.81 -19.88
N LEU A 27 0.82 -6.97 -19.28
CA LEU A 27 1.74 -7.97 -19.85
C LEU A 27 1.25 -8.52 -21.19
N GLN A 28 -0.06 -8.79 -21.31
CA GLN A 28 -0.67 -9.24 -22.58
C GLN A 28 -0.53 -8.20 -23.69
N GLU A 29 -0.60 -6.91 -23.35
CA GLU A 29 -0.36 -5.78 -24.25
C GLU A 29 1.14 -5.52 -24.54
N GLY A 30 2.02 -6.43 -24.12
CA GLY A 30 3.47 -6.32 -24.34
C GLY A 30 4.14 -5.20 -23.53
N LYS A 31 3.50 -4.68 -22.48
CA LYS A 31 4.09 -3.67 -21.59
C LYS A 31 4.93 -4.33 -20.50
N LYS A 32 5.94 -3.61 -20.03
CA LYS A 32 6.72 -3.98 -18.84
C LYS A 32 5.92 -3.56 -17.61
N ALA A 33 5.56 -4.50 -16.76
CA ALA A 33 4.84 -4.21 -15.52
C ALA A 33 5.41 -5.01 -14.35
N ILE A 34 5.25 -4.50 -13.13
CA ILE A 34 5.42 -5.26 -11.89
C ILE A 34 4.19 -5.08 -11.00
N LEU A 35 3.88 -6.14 -10.26
CA LEU A 35 2.87 -6.14 -9.21
C LEU A 35 3.58 -6.18 -7.85
N THR A 36 3.25 -5.23 -6.98
CA THR A 36 3.78 -5.11 -5.63
C THR A 36 2.68 -4.71 -4.64
N ARG A 37 3.03 -4.52 -3.36
CA ARG A 37 2.09 -4.17 -2.30
C ARG A 37 2.76 -3.50 -1.11
N GLU A 38 1.96 -2.77 -0.34
CA GLU A 38 2.34 -2.29 0.98
C GLU A 38 1.38 -2.80 2.08
N PRO A 39 1.90 -3.12 3.27
CA PRO A 39 3.30 -3.38 3.55
C PRO A 39 3.73 -4.72 2.95
N GLY A 40 5.03 -4.89 2.65
CA GLY A 40 5.58 -6.19 2.28
C GLY A 40 6.13 -6.36 0.85
N GLY A 41 6.31 -5.27 0.09
CA GLY A 41 6.83 -5.32 -1.29
C GLY A 41 8.31 -5.74 -1.39
N THR A 42 9.04 -5.86 -0.27
CA THR A 42 10.47 -6.20 -0.24
C THR A 42 10.77 -7.32 0.76
N LYS A 43 11.99 -7.90 0.73
CA LYS A 43 12.40 -8.90 1.74
C LYS A 43 12.35 -8.33 3.17
N THR A 44 12.81 -7.10 3.36
CA THR A 44 12.73 -6.39 4.64
C THR A 44 11.29 -6.06 4.99
N GLY A 45 10.53 -5.58 4.02
CA GLY A 45 9.12 -5.23 4.18
C GLY A 45 8.26 -6.42 4.58
N LYS A 46 8.56 -7.64 4.09
CA LYS A 46 7.88 -8.87 4.53
C LYS A 46 8.05 -9.10 6.03
N LYS A 47 9.25 -8.87 6.57
CA LYS A 47 9.50 -8.98 8.02
C LYS A 47 8.75 -7.91 8.81
N ILE A 48 8.71 -6.67 8.31
CA ILE A 48 7.93 -5.59 8.92
C ILE A 48 6.44 -5.94 8.92
N ARG A 49 5.93 -6.46 7.79
CA ARG A 49 4.57 -6.95 7.66
C ARG A 49 4.25 -8.07 8.65
N GLU A 50 5.17 -9.01 8.84
CA GLU A 50 5.01 -10.08 9.84
C GLU A 50 4.84 -9.50 11.25
N ILE A 51 5.63 -8.49 11.63
CA ILE A 51 5.48 -7.78 12.91
C ILE A 51 4.10 -7.11 13.00
N LEU A 52 3.73 -6.32 11.99
CA LEU A 52 2.46 -5.58 11.94
C LEU A 52 1.22 -6.49 12.02
N LEU A 53 1.31 -7.71 11.49
CA LEU A 53 0.19 -8.67 11.49
C LEU A 53 0.29 -9.72 12.59
N SER A 54 1.38 -9.70 13.37
CA SER A 54 1.55 -10.66 14.46
C SER A 54 0.53 -10.38 15.57
N LYS A 55 -0.05 -11.46 16.11
CA LYS A 55 -0.82 -11.38 17.35
C LYS A 55 0.19 -11.42 18.49
N THR A 56 0.33 -10.32 19.20
CA THR A 56 1.11 -10.20 20.43
C THR A 56 0.18 -9.92 21.60
N ASP A 57 0.59 -10.33 22.80
CA ASP A 57 -0.09 -10.01 24.06
C ASP A 57 0.14 -8.54 24.48
N GLU A 58 1.10 -7.87 23.83
CA GLU A 58 1.42 -6.46 24.06
C GLU A 58 0.49 -5.53 23.27
N ILE A 59 0.11 -4.41 23.90
CA ILE A 59 -0.62 -3.36 23.20
C ILE A 59 0.35 -2.65 22.24
N PHE A 60 0.12 -2.79 20.94
CA PHE A 60 0.90 -2.10 19.92
C PHE A 60 0.54 -0.60 19.87
N PRO A 61 1.45 0.33 20.21
CA PRO A 61 1.12 1.74 20.23
C PRO A 61 0.82 2.26 18.80
N PRO A 62 -0.22 3.08 18.57
CA PRO A 62 -0.57 3.55 17.23
C PRO A 62 0.56 4.25 16.48
N LYS A 63 1.40 5.02 17.18
CA LYS A 63 2.57 5.68 16.56
C LYS A 63 3.66 4.68 16.17
N ALA A 64 3.87 3.63 16.96
CA ALA A 64 4.80 2.58 16.57
C ALA A 64 4.30 1.85 15.32
N GLU A 65 2.98 1.62 15.21
CA GLU A 65 2.34 0.99 14.05
C GLU A 65 2.61 1.86 12.80
N LEU A 66 2.33 3.16 12.92
CA LEU A 66 2.62 4.14 11.88
C LEU A 66 4.08 4.12 11.46
N PHE A 67 5.03 4.17 12.39
CA PHE A 67 6.47 4.19 12.06
C PHE A 67 6.92 2.94 11.30
N LEU A 68 6.35 1.77 11.61
CA LEU A 68 6.65 0.55 10.86
C LEU A 68 6.09 0.60 9.43
N TYR A 69 4.87 1.13 9.23
CA TYR A 69 4.34 1.37 7.89
C TYR A 69 5.23 2.33 7.10
N GLU A 70 5.66 3.45 7.70
CA GLU A 70 6.55 4.40 7.04
C GLU A 70 7.93 3.80 6.72
N ALA A 71 8.47 2.96 7.61
CA ALA A 71 9.74 2.28 7.38
C ALA A 71 9.65 1.27 6.22
N ASP A 72 8.57 0.47 6.15
CA ASP A 72 8.32 -0.43 5.01
C ASP A 72 8.19 0.36 3.71
N ARG A 73 7.40 1.44 3.72
CA ARG A 73 7.15 2.29 2.56
C ARG A 73 8.42 2.92 2.02
N ASN A 74 9.24 3.53 2.88
CA ASN A 74 10.50 4.11 2.44
C ASN A 74 11.38 3.05 1.78
N PHE A 75 11.53 1.88 2.41
CA PHE A 75 12.31 0.78 1.86
C PHE A 75 11.75 0.32 0.50
N HIS A 76 10.42 0.24 0.36
CA HIS A 76 9.75 -0.18 -0.86
C HIS A 76 9.89 0.84 -2.00
N VAL A 77 9.74 2.13 -1.71
CA VAL A 77 9.90 3.23 -2.66
C VAL A 77 11.31 3.21 -3.27
N HIS A 78 12.35 3.13 -2.44
CA HIS A 78 13.74 3.23 -2.90
C HIS A 78 14.27 1.95 -3.55
N ASN A 79 13.79 0.77 -3.14
CA ASN A 79 14.34 -0.51 -3.61
C ASN A 79 13.51 -1.19 -4.69
N VAL A 80 12.25 -0.76 -4.89
CA VAL A 80 11.34 -1.35 -5.88
C VAL A 80 10.70 -0.28 -6.74
N ILE A 81 9.90 0.63 -6.17
CA ILE A 81 9.05 1.49 -6.99
C ILE A 81 9.89 2.39 -7.92
N LYS A 82 10.74 3.27 -7.36
CA LYS A 82 11.57 4.20 -8.16
C LYS A 82 12.48 3.45 -9.16
N PRO A 83 13.24 2.40 -8.78
CA PRO A 83 14.09 1.66 -9.72
C PRO A 83 13.37 1.00 -10.91
N PHE A 84 12.10 0.60 -10.75
CA PHE A 84 11.33 0.03 -11.86
C PHE A 84 10.72 1.12 -12.75
N LEU A 85 10.28 2.24 -12.17
CA LEU A 85 9.81 3.38 -12.95
C LEU A 85 10.88 3.97 -13.86
N GLU A 86 12.13 4.06 -13.37
CA GLU A 86 13.30 4.48 -14.15
C GLU A 86 13.58 3.57 -15.37
N LYS A 87 13.07 2.34 -15.34
CA LYS A 87 13.20 1.35 -16.43
C LYS A 87 11.95 1.29 -17.31
N ASP A 88 11.09 2.28 -17.22
CA ASP A 88 9.83 2.41 -17.97
C ASP A 88 8.81 1.30 -17.68
N PHE A 89 8.77 0.79 -16.44
CA PHE A 89 7.74 -0.15 -16.01
C PHE A 89 6.47 0.57 -15.54
N TYR A 90 5.33 -0.08 -15.76
CA TYR A 90 4.13 0.15 -14.96
C TYR A 90 4.34 -0.52 -13.60
N VAL A 91 4.28 0.25 -12.52
CA VAL A 91 4.37 -0.27 -11.16
C VAL A 91 2.98 -0.24 -10.55
N ILE A 92 2.43 -1.41 -10.23
CA ILE A 92 1.07 -1.57 -9.72
C ILE A 92 1.16 -2.01 -8.27
N CYS A 93 0.63 -1.20 -7.35
CA CYS A 93 0.75 -1.43 -5.91
C CYS A 93 -0.61 -1.59 -5.25
N ASP A 94 -0.81 -2.70 -4.55
CA ASP A 94 -1.94 -2.89 -3.62
C ASP A 94 -1.63 -2.16 -2.31
N ARG A 95 -2.36 -1.07 -2.07
CA ARG A 95 -2.18 -0.07 -1.00
C ARG A 95 -0.93 0.80 -1.12
N TYR A 96 -1.02 2.03 -0.61
CA TYR A 96 0.06 3.00 -0.47
C TYR A 96 -0.23 3.95 0.71
N THR A 97 0.00 5.25 0.56
CA THR A 97 -0.14 6.27 1.62
C THR A 97 -1.59 6.54 2.03
N ASP A 98 -2.56 6.39 1.12
CA ASP A 98 -3.99 6.59 1.40
C ASP A 98 -4.52 5.57 2.43
N SER A 99 -4.04 4.33 2.38
CA SER A 99 -4.28 3.34 3.43
C SER A 99 -3.85 3.85 4.81
N THR A 100 -2.67 4.44 4.95
CA THR A 100 -2.22 4.96 6.24
C THR A 100 -3.11 6.11 6.73
N LEU A 101 -3.57 6.97 5.84
CA LEU A 101 -4.51 8.04 6.20
C LEU A 101 -5.83 7.49 6.75
N ALA A 102 -6.40 6.47 6.08
CA ALA A 102 -7.66 5.85 6.49
C ALA A 102 -7.52 5.09 7.83
N TYR A 103 -6.54 4.19 7.93
CA TYR A 103 -6.41 3.30 9.08
C TYR A 103 -5.75 4.00 10.28
N GLN A 104 -4.59 4.62 10.11
CA GLN A 104 -3.88 5.25 11.22
C GLN A 104 -4.51 6.60 11.60
N GLY A 105 -5.08 7.33 10.65
CA GLY A 105 -5.75 8.60 10.89
C GLY A 105 -7.14 8.40 11.46
N TYR A 106 -8.08 8.00 10.60
CA TYR A 106 -9.49 7.95 10.98
C TYR A 106 -9.82 6.79 11.93
N ALA A 107 -9.25 5.59 11.74
CA ALA A 107 -9.60 4.44 12.58
C ALA A 107 -8.82 4.39 13.91
N ARG A 108 -7.54 4.81 13.92
CA ARG A 108 -6.70 4.84 15.14
C ARG A 108 -6.66 6.20 15.84
N GLY A 109 -7.22 7.25 15.25
CA GLY A 109 -7.33 8.58 15.85
C GLY A 109 -6.03 9.36 15.92
N LEU A 110 -5.04 9.06 15.06
CA LEU A 110 -3.83 9.88 14.97
C LEU A 110 -4.09 11.17 14.18
N ASP A 111 -3.33 12.21 14.51
CA ASP A 111 -3.42 13.50 13.82
C ASP A 111 -3.13 13.35 12.32
N ILE A 112 -4.03 13.90 11.50
CA ILE A 112 -3.97 13.78 10.04
C ILE A 112 -2.77 14.53 9.46
N ASN A 113 -2.39 15.67 10.04
CA ASN A 113 -1.26 16.45 9.55
C ASN A 113 0.07 15.74 9.86
N LEU A 114 0.18 15.11 11.02
CA LEU A 114 1.29 14.23 11.36
C LEU A 114 1.43 13.11 10.32
N ILE A 115 0.35 12.40 9.99
CA ILE A 115 0.40 11.31 8.99
C ILE A 115 0.83 11.82 7.62
N LYS A 116 0.25 12.92 7.14
CA LYS A 116 0.65 13.52 5.85
C LYS A 116 2.12 13.89 5.83
N THR A 117 2.62 14.44 6.94
CA THR A 117 4.04 14.81 7.08
C THR A 117 4.93 13.59 7.03
N LEU A 118 4.59 12.53 7.77
CA LEU A 118 5.37 11.30 7.81
C LEU A 118 5.33 10.53 6.49
N ASN A 119 4.17 10.44 5.85
CA ASN A 119 4.04 9.90 4.48
C ASN A 119 4.97 10.65 3.52
N SER A 120 4.92 11.99 3.51
CA SER A 120 5.76 12.81 2.63
C SER A 120 7.25 12.60 2.92
N ILE A 121 7.65 12.44 4.19
CA ILE A 121 9.05 12.13 4.55
C ILE A 121 9.42 10.73 4.07
N ALA A 122 8.57 9.73 4.28
CA ALA A 122 8.84 8.35 3.93
C ALA A 122 8.97 8.15 2.42
N THR A 123 8.26 8.94 1.61
CA THR A 123 8.26 8.81 0.14
C THR A 123 9.17 9.82 -0.58
N ASP A 124 9.82 10.74 0.15
CA ASP A 124 10.43 11.96 -0.41
C ASP A 124 9.45 12.81 -1.24
N GLY A 125 8.19 12.86 -0.83
CA GLY A 125 7.12 13.52 -1.58
C GLY A 125 6.75 12.83 -2.89
N PHE A 126 7.19 11.59 -3.09
CA PHE A 126 6.79 10.78 -4.25
C PHE A 126 5.33 10.34 -4.12
N GLU A 127 4.55 10.53 -5.18
CA GLU A 127 3.12 10.24 -5.24
C GLU A 127 2.79 9.32 -6.43
N PRO A 128 1.70 8.54 -6.36
CA PRO A 128 1.17 7.80 -7.50
C PRO A 128 0.75 8.72 -8.64
N ASP A 129 0.95 8.27 -9.88
CA ASP A 129 0.38 8.94 -11.04
C ASP A 129 -1.15 8.78 -11.07
N ILE A 130 -1.65 7.65 -10.54
CA ILE A 130 -3.08 7.41 -10.36
C ILE A 130 -3.34 6.46 -9.18
N THR A 131 -4.42 6.75 -8.45
CA THR A 131 -4.98 5.89 -7.40
C THR A 131 -6.40 5.48 -7.78
N PHE A 132 -6.65 4.17 -7.80
CA PHE A 132 -7.99 3.60 -7.94
C PHE A 132 -8.56 3.26 -6.56
N LEU A 133 -9.56 4.02 -6.12
CA LEU A 133 -10.33 3.69 -4.92
C LEU A 133 -11.46 2.71 -5.28
N ILE A 134 -11.38 1.48 -4.77
CA ILE A 134 -12.45 0.50 -4.88
C ILE A 134 -13.38 0.67 -3.69
N ASP A 135 -14.45 1.42 -3.93
CA ASP A 135 -15.49 1.67 -2.93
C ASP A 135 -16.57 0.59 -2.98
N ILE A 136 -16.87 0.01 -1.81
CA ILE A 136 -17.95 -0.96 -1.62
C ILE A 136 -18.62 -0.74 -0.26
N PRO A 137 -19.90 -1.11 -0.09
CA PRO A 137 -20.56 -1.11 1.21
C PRO A 137 -19.81 -2.00 2.22
N VAL A 138 -19.72 -1.55 3.46
CA VAL A 138 -19.03 -2.27 4.55
C VAL A 138 -19.65 -3.65 4.78
N GLU A 139 -20.98 -3.76 4.66
CA GLU A 139 -21.72 -5.02 4.82
C GLU A 139 -21.30 -6.06 3.78
N LEU A 140 -20.96 -5.60 2.56
CA LEU A 140 -20.46 -6.49 1.51
C LEU A 140 -19.00 -6.89 1.77
N SER A 141 -18.18 -5.97 2.28
CA SER A 141 -16.80 -6.24 2.71
C SER A 141 -16.76 -7.37 3.75
N LEU A 142 -17.55 -7.25 4.81
CA LEU A 142 -17.62 -8.25 5.89
C LEU A 142 -18.00 -9.65 5.36
N LYS A 143 -19.01 -9.72 4.47
CA LYS A 143 -19.41 -10.98 3.83
C LYS A 143 -18.30 -11.64 3.00
N ARG A 144 -17.38 -10.86 2.42
CA ARG A 144 -16.29 -11.38 1.58
C ARG A 144 -15.08 -11.83 2.39
N ILE A 145 -14.81 -11.16 3.51
CA ILE A 145 -13.68 -11.50 4.38
C ILE A 145 -13.96 -12.82 5.11
N GLY A 146 -15.23 -13.11 5.37
CA GLY A 146 -15.66 -14.28 6.14
C GLY A 146 -15.33 -14.06 7.61
N ASP A 147 -16.36 -14.02 8.46
CA ASP A 147 -16.16 -14.08 9.92
C ASP A 147 -15.51 -15.40 10.33
#